data_AF-A0A0C2JJG4-F1
#
_entry.id   AF-A0A0C2JJG4-F1
#
_cell.length_a   1.000
_cell.length_b   1.000
_cell.length_c   1.000
_cell.angle_alpha   90.00
_cell.angle_beta   90.00
_cell.angle_gamma   90.00
#
_symmetry.space_group_name_H-M   'P 1'
#
loop_
_entity.id
_entity.type
_entity.pdbx_description
1 polymer ?
#
loop_
_entity_poly.entity_id
_entity_poly.type
_entity_poly.pdbx_seq_one_letter_code
_entity_poly.pdbx_strand_id
1 'polypeptide(L)'
;MNGCQIQISTDGCTLDFIPGTLLGGTVTHSCGLDRSISYFLEFVTWIVPIIKFTITLQLEGLTNHPADPSVDYIRYSSVNLFRKFQYGESTEINIIRRGYAPTGGGLVVFVCHPLLSIPSIDLTDIGSFIKVRGTV
;
A
#
# COMPACT_ATOMS: atom_id res chain seq x y z
N MET A 1 13.72 7.42 -6.17
CA MET A 1 13.06 8.74 -6.08
C MET A 1 14.00 9.77 -6.67
N ASN A 2 13.59 10.50 -7.71
CA ASN A 2 14.42 11.56 -8.29
C ASN A 2 13.96 12.91 -7.77
N GLY A 3 14.88 13.67 -7.18
CA GLY A 3 14.63 15.04 -6.70
C GLY A 3 13.88 15.14 -5.37
N CYS A 4 13.71 14.05 -4.62
CA CYS A 4 13.18 14.11 -3.25
C CYS A 4 14.28 14.55 -2.28
N GLN A 5 13.99 15.49 -1.38
CA GLN A 5 14.88 15.87 -0.28
C GLN A 5 14.19 15.62 1.05
N ILE A 6 14.90 14.96 1.96
CA ILE A 6 14.45 14.67 3.31
C ILE A 6 15.53 15.17 4.25
N GLN A 7 15.20 16.12 5.12
CA GLN A 7 16.10 16.60 6.17
C GLN A 7 15.43 16.37 7.52
N ILE A 8 16.19 15.81 8.45
CA ILE A 8 15.75 15.59 9.83
C ILE A 8 16.61 16.50 10.70
N SER A 9 15.99 17.25 11.61
CA SER A 9 16.71 18.10 12.54
C SER A 9 17.60 17.27 13.47
N THR A 10 18.63 17.89 14.03
CA THR A 10 19.58 17.24 14.96
C THR A 10 18.91 16.71 16.23
N ASP A 11 17.81 17.32 16.68
CA ASP A 11 17.02 16.84 17.82
C ASP A 11 16.04 15.71 17.45
N GLY A 12 15.90 15.40 16.16
CA GLY A 12 14.98 14.37 15.65
C GLY A 12 13.49 14.73 15.76
N CYS A 13 13.15 15.96 16.12
CA CYS A 13 11.77 16.40 16.35
C CYS A 13 11.14 17.09 15.13
N THR A 14 11.94 17.44 14.11
CA THR A 14 11.48 18.12 12.91
C THR A 14 11.90 17.35 11.67
N LEU A 15 11.00 17.27 10.69
CA LEU A 15 11.22 16.63 9.39
C LEU A 15 10.79 17.59 8.28
N ASP A 16 11.74 17.99 7.45
CA ASP A 16 11.49 18.75 6.23
C ASP A 16 11.48 17.80 5.03
N PHE A 17 10.33 17.74 4.36
CA PHE A 17 10.10 16.88 3.20
C PHE A 17 9.78 17.71 1.97
N ILE A 18 10.68 17.67 0.99
CA ILE A 18 10.48 18.29 -0.33
C ILE A 18 10.20 17.16 -1.33
N PRO A 19 8.95 16.99 -1.78
CA PRO A 19 8.59 15.90 -2.67
C PRO A 19 9.28 16.03 -4.04
N GLY A 20 9.71 14.88 -4.56
CA GLY A 20 10.23 14.74 -5.91
C GLY A 20 9.20 14.17 -6.90
N THR A 21 9.68 13.74 -8.07
CA THR A 21 8.81 13.06 -9.05
C THR A 21 8.69 11.56 -8.76
N LEU A 22 7.46 11.04 -8.84
CA LEU A 22 7.15 9.62 -8.73
C LEU A 22 7.24 8.95 -10.11
N LEU A 23 8.33 8.24 -10.35
CA LEU A 23 8.58 7.59 -11.64
C LEU A 23 8.06 6.15 -11.69
N GLY A 24 8.07 5.40 -10.58
CA GLY A 24 7.81 3.96 -10.56
C GLY A 24 9.10 3.14 -10.46
N GLY A 25 9.08 1.90 -10.93
CA GLY A 25 10.20 0.95 -10.88
C GLY A 25 10.07 -0.12 -9.79
N THR A 26 11.12 -0.91 -9.61
CA THR A 26 11.15 -1.98 -8.60
C THR A 26 11.81 -1.50 -7.32
N VAL A 27 11.16 -1.69 -6.17
CA VAL A 27 11.71 -1.34 -4.86
C VAL A 27 11.48 -2.51 -3.90
N THR A 28 12.54 -2.91 -3.20
CA THR A 28 12.44 -3.84 -2.07
C THR A 28 12.61 -3.06 -0.78
N HIS A 29 11.74 -3.30 0.19
CA HIS A 29 11.76 -2.62 1.48
C HIS A 29 11.54 -3.60 2.63
N SER A 30 12.44 -3.54 3.62
CA SER A 30 12.28 -4.24 4.88
C SER A 30 11.50 -3.37 5.85
N CYS A 31 10.26 -3.78 6.15
CA CYS A 31 9.32 -3.08 7.02
C CYS A 31 9.64 -3.24 8.51
N GLY A 32 10.58 -4.11 8.87
CA GLY A 32 10.90 -4.42 10.27
C GLY A 32 9.81 -5.24 10.96
N LEU A 33 9.78 -5.17 12.29
CA LEU A 33 8.90 -5.97 13.17
C LEU A 33 7.97 -5.14 14.06
N ASP A 34 8.08 -3.80 14.02
CA ASP A 34 7.29 -2.92 14.90
C ASP A 34 5.85 -2.73 14.41
N ARG A 35 5.65 -2.85 13.09
CA ARG A 35 4.37 -2.64 12.40
C ARG A 35 4.16 -3.69 11.31
N SER A 36 2.90 -3.89 10.94
CA SER A 36 2.55 -4.73 9.79
C SER A 36 2.94 -4.06 8.46
N ILE A 37 3.25 -4.86 7.44
CA ILE A 37 3.46 -4.44 6.04
C ILE A 37 2.29 -3.56 5.56
N SER A 38 1.08 -3.84 6.03
CA SER A 38 -0.12 -3.05 5.72
C SER A 38 0.01 -1.57 6.09
N TYR A 39 0.74 -1.22 7.15
CA TYR A 39 1.01 0.16 7.53
C TYR A 39 1.64 0.94 6.37
N PHE A 40 2.66 0.35 5.75
CA PHE A 40 3.34 0.94 4.58
C PHE A 40 2.46 0.87 3.34
N LEU A 41 1.79 -0.27 3.14
CA LEU A 41 0.98 -0.52 1.96
C LEU A 41 -0.21 0.46 1.86
N GLU A 42 -0.81 0.84 2.98
CA GLU A 42 -1.92 1.81 3.01
C GLU A 42 -1.50 3.15 2.41
N PHE A 43 -0.39 3.75 2.88
CA PHE A 43 0.12 5.00 2.31
C PHE A 43 0.48 4.87 0.83
N VAL A 44 1.13 3.76 0.46
CA VAL A 44 1.49 3.47 -0.92
C VAL A 44 0.25 3.45 -1.81
N THR A 45 -0.82 2.75 -1.41
CA THR A 45 -2.02 2.61 -2.24
C THR A 45 -2.71 3.95 -2.55
N TRP A 46 -2.53 4.96 -1.71
CA TRP A 46 -3.07 6.31 -1.95
C TRP A 46 -2.19 7.15 -2.88
N ILE A 47 -0.87 6.94 -2.87
CA ILE A 47 0.10 7.73 -3.62
C ILE A 47 0.36 7.14 -5.01
N VAL A 48 0.27 5.83 -5.16
CA VAL A 48 0.65 5.14 -6.39
C VAL A 48 -0.21 5.46 -7.63
N PRO A 49 -1.49 5.87 -7.56
CA PRO A 49 -2.26 6.25 -8.74
C PRO A 49 -1.64 7.36 -9.62
N ILE A 50 -0.75 8.19 -9.07
CA ILE A 50 -0.10 9.31 -9.79
C ILE A 50 1.28 8.96 -10.38
N ILE A 51 1.69 7.69 -10.38
CA ILE A 51 2.97 7.25 -10.94
C ILE A 51 2.98 7.33 -12.47
N LYS A 52 4.16 7.59 -13.05
CA LYS A 52 4.35 7.63 -14.52
C LYS A 52 4.60 6.25 -15.15
N PHE A 53 5.30 5.37 -14.44
CA PHE A 53 5.64 4.02 -14.90
C PHE A 53 5.23 2.99 -13.84
N THR A 54 5.07 1.74 -14.26
CA THR A 54 4.72 0.61 -13.38
C THR A 54 5.64 0.57 -12.17
N ILE A 55 5.06 0.40 -10.98
CA ILE A 55 5.79 0.20 -9.73
C ILE A 55 5.59 -1.23 -9.24
N THR A 56 6.68 -1.85 -8.82
CA THR A 56 6.69 -3.17 -8.18
C THR A 56 7.37 -3.05 -6.83
N LEU A 57 6.63 -3.24 -5.75
CA LEU A 57 7.13 -3.19 -4.39
C LEU A 57 7.20 -4.59 -3.79
N GLN A 58 8.37 -4.96 -3.27
CA GLN A 58 8.55 -6.15 -2.47
C GLN A 58 8.72 -5.73 -1.02
N LEU A 59 7.71 -6.01 -0.19
CA LEU A 59 7.66 -5.60 1.22
C LEU A 59 7.88 -6.83 2.10
N GLU A 60 8.92 -6.78 2.93
CA GLU A 60 9.30 -7.85 3.83
C GLU A 60 9.08 -7.47 5.30
N GLY A 61 8.38 -8.29 6.07
CA GLY A 61 8.06 -7.98 7.47
C GLY A 61 6.88 -8.75 8.04
N LEU A 62 6.15 -8.16 8.98
CA LEU A 62 4.94 -8.75 9.54
C LEU A 62 3.76 -8.61 8.57
N THR A 63 3.01 -9.68 8.31
CA THR A 63 1.76 -9.61 7.51
C THR A 63 0.53 -9.29 8.35
N ASN A 64 0.66 -9.38 9.67
CA ASN A 64 -0.40 -9.08 10.62
C ASN A 64 0.24 -8.54 11.91
N HIS A 65 -0.36 -7.51 12.49
CA HIS A 65 0.05 -6.92 13.76
C HIS A 65 -1.19 -6.37 14.46
N PRO A 66 -1.38 -6.55 15.79
CA PRO A 66 -2.63 -6.17 16.47
C PRO A 66 -3.01 -4.69 16.37
N ALA A 67 -2.03 -3.81 16.19
CA ALA A 67 -2.25 -2.36 16.05
C ALA A 67 -2.58 -1.93 14.61
N ASP A 68 -2.52 -2.84 13.64
CA ASP A 68 -2.63 -2.55 12.21
C ASP A 68 -3.68 -3.42 11.53
N PRO A 69 -4.32 -2.95 10.44
CA PRO A 69 -5.13 -3.83 9.61
C PRO A 69 -4.26 -4.96 9.04
N SER A 70 -4.83 -6.14 8.77
CA SER A 70 -4.06 -7.20 8.09
C SER A 70 -3.80 -6.84 6.62
N VAL A 71 -2.80 -7.46 6.00
CA VAL A 71 -2.58 -7.29 4.55
C VAL A 71 -3.82 -7.75 3.74
N ASP A 72 -4.56 -8.75 4.25
CA ASP A 72 -5.82 -9.20 3.65
C ASP A 72 -6.90 -8.11 3.67
N TYR A 73 -6.96 -7.28 4.71
CA TYR A 73 -7.90 -6.16 4.78
C TYR A 73 -7.70 -5.22 3.58
N ILE A 74 -6.46 -4.83 3.28
CA ILE A 74 -6.17 -3.95 2.14
C ILE A 74 -6.49 -4.66 0.82
N ARG A 75 -6.10 -5.95 0.70
CA ARG A 75 -6.32 -6.74 -0.51
C ARG A 75 -7.80 -6.94 -0.85
N TYR A 76 -8.65 -7.16 0.16
CA TYR A 76 -10.07 -7.43 -0.08
C TYR A 76 -10.94 -6.18 0.02
N SER A 77 -10.67 -5.26 0.94
CA SER A 77 -11.49 -4.05 1.11
C SER A 77 -11.04 -2.95 0.16
N SER A 78 -9.79 -2.50 0.28
CA SER A 78 -9.30 -1.33 -0.45
C SER A 78 -9.26 -1.57 -1.97
N VAL A 79 -8.82 -2.75 -2.43
CA VAL A 79 -8.82 -3.07 -3.88
C VAL A 79 -10.23 -3.05 -4.48
N ASN A 80 -11.27 -3.48 -3.74
CA ASN A 80 -12.65 -3.39 -4.22
C ASN A 80 -13.07 -1.93 -4.42
N LEU A 81 -12.70 -1.04 -3.50
CA LEU A 81 -12.93 0.40 -3.64
C LEU A 81 -12.15 0.95 -4.83
N PHE A 82 -10.88 0.56 -4.98
CA PHE A 82 -10.02 0.98 -6.08
C PHE A 82 -10.56 0.57 -7.46
N ARG A 83 -11.26 -0.56 -7.59
CA ARG A 83 -11.93 -0.91 -8.85
C ARG A 83 -12.95 0.13 -9.29
N LYS A 84 -13.62 0.82 -8.35
CA LYS A 84 -14.55 1.92 -8.70
C LYS A 84 -13.83 3.12 -9.33
N PHE A 85 -12.54 3.29 -9.02
CA PHE A 85 -11.67 4.32 -9.59
C PHE A 85 -10.90 3.86 -10.84
N GLN A 86 -11.23 2.71 -11.44
CA GLN A 86 -10.43 2.03 -12.49
C GLN A 86 -9.00 1.64 -12.04
N TYR A 87 -8.61 2.03 -10.83
CA TYR A 87 -7.32 1.77 -10.20
C TYR A 87 -7.15 0.30 -9.80
N GLY A 88 -8.24 -0.38 -9.46
CA GLY A 88 -8.20 -1.75 -8.95
C GLY A 88 -7.85 -2.81 -9.99
N GLU A 89 -7.99 -2.53 -11.30
CA GLU A 89 -7.52 -3.44 -12.36
C GLU A 89 -6.02 -3.28 -12.61
N SER A 90 -5.49 -2.09 -12.34
CA SER A 90 -4.07 -1.80 -12.47
C SER A 90 -3.27 -2.17 -11.23
N THR A 91 -3.92 -2.59 -10.14
CA THR A 91 -3.29 -2.85 -8.84
C THR A 91 -3.42 -4.30 -8.42
N GLU A 92 -2.29 -4.93 -8.11
CA GLU A 92 -2.22 -6.31 -7.62
C GLU A 92 -1.50 -6.36 -6.26
N ILE A 93 -2.08 -7.09 -5.31
CA ILE A 93 -1.47 -7.39 -4.01
C ILE A 93 -1.38 -8.91 -3.87
N ASN A 94 -0.16 -9.43 -3.88
CA ASN A 94 0.16 -10.84 -3.80
C ASN A 94 0.92 -11.14 -2.50
N ILE A 95 0.30 -11.91 -1.61
CA ILE A 95 0.94 -12.38 -0.38
C ILE A 95 1.71 -13.66 -0.73
N ILE A 96 3.03 -13.55 -0.87
CA ILE A 96 3.89 -14.69 -1.26
C ILE A 96 4.17 -15.57 -0.04
N ARG A 97 4.44 -14.94 1.11
CA ARG A 97 4.68 -15.62 2.38
C ARG A 97 4.09 -14.82 3.53
N ARG A 98 3.43 -15.48 4.46
CA ARG A 98 2.96 -14.85 5.70
C ARG A 98 4.08 -14.78 6.73
N GLY A 99 4.11 -13.69 7.49
CA GLY A 99 5.07 -13.44 8.56
C GLY A 99 4.40 -12.92 9.81
N TYR A 100 4.86 -13.38 10.96
CA TYR A 100 4.26 -13.11 12.27
C TYR A 100 5.34 -12.83 13.30
N ALA A 101 5.03 -12.01 14.29
CA ALA A 101 5.92 -11.80 15.42
C ALA A 101 6.17 -13.14 16.15
N PRO A 102 7.38 -13.36 16.70
CA PRO A 102 8.48 -12.42 16.82
C PRO A 102 9.46 -12.42 15.63
N THR A 103 9.42 -13.40 14.74
CA THR A 103 10.45 -13.58 13.69
C THR A 103 10.14 -12.87 12.37
N GLY A 104 8.87 -12.57 12.12
CA GLY A 104 8.38 -11.98 10.88
C GLY A 104 8.57 -12.89 9.68
N GLY A 105 9.32 -12.43 8.68
CA GLY A 105 9.62 -13.19 7.46
C GLY A 105 8.51 -13.19 6.41
N GLY A 106 7.48 -12.35 6.56
CA GLY A 106 6.44 -12.19 5.54
C GLY A 106 6.99 -11.50 4.29
N LEU A 107 6.40 -11.80 3.15
CA LEU A 107 6.73 -11.19 1.87
C LEU A 107 5.44 -10.90 1.10
N VAL A 108 5.23 -9.63 0.77
CA VAL A 108 4.10 -9.16 -0.02
C VAL A 108 4.65 -8.45 -1.24
N VAL A 109 4.13 -8.80 -2.41
CA VAL A 109 4.44 -8.13 -3.67
C VAL A 109 3.24 -7.28 -4.07
N PHE A 110 3.45 -5.99 -4.16
CA PHE A 110 2.49 -5.02 -4.67
C PHE A 110 2.93 -4.59 -6.06
N VAL A 111 2.02 -4.64 -7.03
CA VAL A 111 2.27 -4.14 -8.38
C VAL A 111 1.20 -3.12 -8.72
N CYS A 112 1.59 -2.01 -9.31
CA CYS A 112 0.64 -1.09 -9.90
C CYS A 112 1.11 -0.54 -11.24
N HIS A 113 0.21 -0.57 -12.22
CA HIS A 113 0.40 0.03 -13.53
C HIS A 113 -0.08 1.50 -13.56
N PRO A 114 0.50 2.35 -14.43
CA PRO A 114 0.04 3.73 -14.59
C PRO A 114 -1.42 3.81 -15.03
N LEU A 115 -2.15 4.75 -14.47
CA LEU A 115 -3.52 5.04 -14.87
C LEU A 115 -3.54 6.14 -15.94
N LEU A 116 -4.47 6.03 -16.90
CA LEU A 116 -4.73 7.09 -17.86
C LEU A 116 -5.51 8.25 -17.23
N SER A 117 -6.47 7.93 -16.36
CA SER A 117 -7.33 8.91 -15.67
C SER A 117 -7.95 8.28 -14.43
N ILE A 118 -8.25 9.11 -13.43
CA ILE A 118 -9.01 8.71 -12.25
C ILE A 118 -10.42 9.33 -12.37
N PRO A 119 -11.48 8.54 -12.55
CA PRO A 119 -12.83 9.07 -12.64
C PRO A 119 -13.31 9.57 -11.26
N SER A 120 -14.18 10.57 -11.28
CA SER A 120 -14.97 10.92 -10.10
C SER A 120 -15.91 9.77 -9.76
N ILE A 121 -16.09 9.49 -8.46
CA ILE A 121 -17.06 8.51 -7.99
C ILE A 121 -18.04 9.16 -7.03
N ASP A 122 -19.27 8.68 -7.03
CA ASP A 122 -20.29 9.02 -6.04
C ASP A 122 -20.55 7.79 -5.16
N LEU A 123 -20.36 7.95 -3.85
CA LEU A 123 -20.57 6.92 -2.83
C LEU A 123 -21.58 7.39 -1.78
N THR A 124 -22.61 8.11 -2.19
CA THR A 124 -23.70 8.55 -1.30
C THR A 124 -24.67 7.44 -0.91
N ASP A 125 -24.86 6.44 -1.77
CA ASP A 125 -25.68 5.26 -1.49
C ASP A 125 -24.82 4.07 -1.07
N ILE A 126 -25.08 3.54 0.13
CA ILE A 126 -24.40 2.36 0.67
C ILE A 126 -24.91 1.06 0.03
N GLY A 127 -26.07 1.10 -0.60
CA GLY A 127 -26.75 -0.06 -1.17
C GLY A 127 -27.22 -1.07 -0.13
N SER A 128 -27.62 -2.25 -0.60
CA SER A 128 -28.10 -3.33 0.26
C SER A 128 -26.98 -4.29 0.63
N PHE A 129 -27.06 -4.85 1.84
CA PHE A 129 -26.19 -5.93 2.27
C PHE A 129 -26.41 -7.19 1.42
N ILE A 130 -25.35 -7.72 0.82
CA ILE A 130 -25.41 -8.92 -0.04
C ILE A 130 -24.88 -10.17 0.69
N LYS A 131 -23.67 -10.11 1.26
CA LYS A 131 -23.00 -11.28 1.90
C LYS A 131 -21.78 -10.87 2.72
N VAL A 132 -21.40 -11.73 3.67
CA VAL A 132 -20.13 -11.65 4.42
C VAL A 132 -19.17 -12.74 3.92
N ARG A 133 -17.89 -12.39 3.82
CA ARG A 133 -16.78 -13.32 3.54
C ARG A 133 -15.67 -13.04 4.55
N GLY A 134 -14.96 -14.09 4.94
CA GLY A 134 -13.81 -14.01 5.83
C GLY A 134 -12.70 -14.95 5.36
N THR A 135 -11.49 -14.66 5.80
CA THR A 135 -10.31 -15.51 5.60
C THR A 135 -9.71 -15.82 6.96
N VAL A 136 -9.24 -17.05 7.15
CA VAL A 136 -8.58 -17.53 8.37
C VAL A 136 -7.08 -17.58 8.15
#